data_AF-A0A9P6L815-F1
#
_entry.id   AF-A0A9P6L815-F1
#
_cell.length_a   1.000
_cell.length_b   1.000
_cell.length_c   1.000
_cell.angle_alpha   90.00
_cell.angle_beta   90.00
_cell.angle_gamma   90.00
#
_symmetry.space_group_name_H-M   'P 1'
#
loop_
_entity.id
_entity.type
_entity.pdbx_description
1 polymer ?
#
loop_
_entity_poly.entity_id
_entity_poly.type
_entity_poly.pdbx_seq_one_letter_code
_entity_poly.pdbx_strand_id
1 'polypeptide(L)'
;MKNTVAKEEAGAYNPECGQCFSVAGFRVHLEGTACDAWNKSATEVFVSGFLQAYPTYNVADGSGRDMVCMKSQAALESMIRQYQKLRIPQTLDELKGQRDHKNRQERKRKLFNRRWETTFLYPSLERHRPLLEELGPAGMSSDEEESVGLSRKYGVIEPAWRSELVTSWLRIFDALHWHARRGGGYGDQRGSTPRMRESSDKISNSGRFVSRLPRNAYNEMWLNSQSHAENTVQPGPPAQYFHDRRTLE
;
A
#
# COMPACT_ATOMS: atom_id res chain seq x y z
N MET A 1 0.24 6.49 -31.68
CA MET A 1 1.00 7.23 -30.64
C MET A 1 2.02 8.11 -31.35
N LYS A 2 1.84 9.44 -31.38
CA LYS A 2 2.72 10.36 -32.14
C LYS A 2 3.84 11.01 -31.30
N ASN A 3 3.84 10.82 -29.98
CA ASN A 3 4.73 11.54 -29.05
C ASN A 3 5.71 10.61 -28.30
N THR A 4 6.26 9.61 -28.99
CA THR A 4 7.28 8.70 -28.43
C THR A 4 8.54 8.75 -29.28
N VAL A 5 9.71 8.73 -28.64
CA VAL A 5 11.00 8.61 -29.34
C VAL A 5 11.41 7.14 -29.45
N ALA A 6 12.08 6.77 -30.54
CA ALA A 6 12.66 5.44 -30.72
C ALA A 6 13.87 5.24 -29.78
N LYS A 7 14.17 3.99 -29.43
CA LYS A 7 15.25 3.65 -28.50
C LYS A 7 16.62 4.09 -29.03
N GLU A 8 16.84 3.96 -30.33
CA GLU A 8 18.09 4.31 -31.01
C GLU A 8 18.32 5.82 -30.97
N GLU A 9 17.28 6.61 -31.24
CA GLU A 9 17.32 8.07 -31.19
C GLU A 9 17.52 8.56 -29.74
N ALA A 10 16.86 7.94 -28.76
CA ALA A 10 17.07 8.24 -27.34
C ALA A 10 18.47 7.88 -26.85
N GLY A 11 19.04 6.77 -27.35
CA GLY A 11 20.39 6.31 -26.99
C GLY A 11 21.50 7.14 -27.63
N ALA A 12 21.26 7.74 -28.79
CA ALA A 12 22.21 8.62 -29.47
C ALA A 12 22.20 10.07 -28.93
N TYR A 13 21.28 10.40 -28.01
CA TYR A 13 21.17 11.74 -27.46
C TYR A 13 22.34 12.09 -26.53
N ASN A 14 23.05 13.17 -26.86
CA ASN A 14 24.05 13.77 -26.01
C ASN A 14 23.49 15.01 -25.29
N PRO A 15 23.39 15.01 -23.94
CA PRO A 15 22.91 16.16 -23.18
C PRO A 15 23.80 17.40 -23.31
N GLU A 16 25.08 17.25 -23.68
CA GLU A 16 26.00 18.38 -23.89
C GLU A 16 25.67 19.18 -25.16
N CYS A 17 24.96 18.58 -26.12
CA CYS A 17 24.55 19.24 -27.36
C CYS A 17 23.26 20.07 -27.21
N GLY A 18 22.72 20.20 -25.99
CA GLY A 18 21.53 20.99 -25.69
C GLY A 18 20.27 20.16 -25.47
N GLN A 19 19.11 20.84 -25.46
CA GLN A 19 17.81 20.21 -25.22
C GLN A 19 17.45 19.20 -26.32
N CYS A 20 16.79 18.10 -25.95
CA CYS A 20 16.43 17.03 -26.89
C CYS A 20 15.43 17.47 -27.97
N PHE A 21 14.56 18.45 -27.67
CA PHE A 21 13.59 19.02 -28.61
C PHE A 21 12.95 20.31 -28.04
N SER A 22 12.13 20.99 -28.85
CA SER A 22 11.30 22.13 -28.43
C SER A 22 9.90 21.71 -27.97
N VAL A 23 9.16 22.61 -27.30
CA VAL A 23 7.80 22.35 -26.83
C VAL A 23 6.86 21.85 -27.94
N ALA A 24 7.03 22.34 -29.18
CA ALA A 24 6.25 21.92 -30.35
C ALA A 24 6.54 20.48 -30.81
N GLY A 25 7.72 19.93 -30.48
CA GLY A 25 8.18 18.60 -30.85
C GLY A 25 8.26 17.61 -29.68
N PHE A 26 7.47 17.84 -28.62
CA PHE A 26 7.58 17.11 -27.36
C PHE A 26 7.42 15.59 -27.51
N ARG A 27 8.47 14.83 -27.16
CA ARG A 27 8.50 13.35 -27.23
C ARG A 27 9.14 12.73 -25.99
N VAL A 28 8.62 11.59 -25.53
CA VAL A 28 9.16 10.87 -24.36
C VAL A 28 9.69 9.49 -24.74
N HIS A 29 10.73 9.03 -24.04
CA HIS A 29 11.30 7.70 -24.22
C HIS A 29 10.61 6.71 -23.28
N LEU A 30 9.58 6.03 -23.78
CA LEU A 30 8.75 5.13 -22.95
C LEU A 30 9.38 3.74 -22.72
N GLU A 31 10.39 3.36 -23.51
CA GLU A 31 11.08 2.08 -23.35
C GLU A 31 12.17 2.10 -22.27
N GLY A 32 12.61 3.30 -21.89
CA GLY A 32 13.70 3.52 -20.95
C GLY A 32 13.23 3.78 -19.52
N THR A 33 14.01 4.56 -18.77
CA THR A 33 13.68 5.02 -17.42
C THR A 33 13.41 6.51 -17.39
N ALA A 34 12.69 7.00 -16.37
CA ALA A 34 12.49 8.44 -16.21
C ALA A 34 13.80 9.21 -15.97
N CYS A 35 14.86 8.51 -15.56
CA CYS A 35 16.17 9.07 -15.28
C CYS A 35 17.12 9.06 -16.50
N ASP A 36 16.69 8.52 -17.65
CA ASP A 36 17.50 8.52 -18.87
C ASP A 36 17.76 9.95 -19.35
N ALA A 37 18.90 10.17 -20.03
CA ALA A 37 19.31 11.49 -20.51
C ALA A 37 18.21 12.18 -21.35
N TRP A 38 17.57 11.44 -22.26
CA TRP A 38 16.45 11.95 -23.06
C TRP A 38 15.28 12.41 -22.18
N ASN A 39 14.86 11.59 -21.22
CA ASN A 39 13.70 11.85 -20.37
C ASN A 39 13.93 12.96 -19.35
N LYS A 40 15.18 13.13 -18.88
CA LYS A 40 15.59 14.31 -18.11
C LYS A 40 15.44 15.57 -18.95
N SER A 41 15.98 15.57 -20.17
CA SER A 41 15.88 16.70 -21.10
C SER A 41 14.42 17.01 -21.48
N ALA A 42 13.61 15.98 -21.73
CA ALA A 42 12.18 16.11 -21.97
C ALA A 42 11.45 16.78 -20.79
N THR A 43 11.75 16.35 -19.56
CA THR A 43 11.21 16.96 -18.34
C THR A 43 11.58 18.45 -18.26
N GLU A 44 12.83 18.80 -18.56
CA GLU A 44 13.27 20.21 -18.58
C GLU A 44 12.54 21.07 -19.61
N VAL A 45 12.31 20.53 -20.82
CA VAL A 45 11.54 21.19 -21.88
C VAL A 45 10.08 21.40 -21.44
N PHE A 46 9.49 20.38 -20.81
CA PHE A 46 8.13 20.46 -20.26
C PHE A 46 8.04 21.53 -19.17
N VAL A 47 8.94 21.50 -18.18
CA VAL A 47 8.96 22.46 -17.07
C VAL A 47 9.09 23.89 -17.59
N SER A 48 10.00 24.11 -18.54
CA SER A 48 10.22 25.42 -19.15
C SER A 48 8.99 25.92 -19.91
N GLY A 49 8.38 25.06 -20.73
CA GLY A 49 7.14 25.41 -21.45
C GLY A 49 5.95 25.65 -20.52
N PHE A 50 5.84 24.87 -19.44
CA PHE A 50 4.79 25.02 -18.44
C PHE A 50 4.90 26.35 -17.69
N LEU A 51 6.10 26.71 -17.21
CA LEU A 51 6.32 27.97 -16.50
C LEU A 51 6.14 29.20 -17.40
N GLN A 52 6.43 29.07 -18.71
CA GLN A 52 6.15 30.11 -19.69
C GLN A 52 4.64 30.30 -19.92
N ALA A 53 3.88 29.20 -20.01
CA ALA A 53 2.43 29.24 -20.21
C ALA A 53 1.66 29.64 -18.94
N TYR A 54 2.21 29.35 -17.76
CA TYR A 54 1.60 29.64 -16.47
C TYR A 54 2.56 30.43 -15.55
N PRO A 55 2.74 31.74 -15.80
CA PRO A 55 3.68 32.58 -15.05
C PRO A 55 3.40 32.65 -13.54
N THR A 56 2.17 32.35 -13.10
CA THR A 56 1.79 32.29 -11.68
C THR A 56 2.58 31.26 -10.88
N TYR A 57 3.14 30.25 -11.54
CA TYR A 57 4.01 29.24 -10.91
C TYR A 57 5.50 29.57 -11.05
N ASN A 58 5.86 30.64 -11.77
CA ASN A 58 7.25 31.06 -11.93
C ASN A 58 7.69 31.98 -10.79
N VAL A 59 7.80 31.41 -9.60
CA VAL A 59 8.18 32.11 -8.37
C VAL A 59 9.71 32.31 -8.33
N ALA A 60 10.17 33.48 -7.89
CA ALA A 60 11.58 33.88 -7.90
C ALA A 60 12.51 32.97 -7.08
N ASP A 61 11.97 32.27 -6.08
CA ASP A 61 12.71 31.35 -5.21
C ASP A 61 12.96 29.97 -5.84
N GLY A 62 12.45 29.72 -7.06
CA GLY A 62 12.61 28.45 -7.76
C GLY A 62 11.68 27.32 -7.29
N SER A 63 10.91 27.53 -6.22
CA SER A 63 10.05 26.50 -5.62
C SER A 63 9.00 25.95 -6.61
N GLY A 64 8.47 26.82 -7.47
CA GLY A 64 7.52 26.43 -8.50
C GLY A 64 8.14 25.54 -9.58
N ARG A 65 9.41 25.78 -9.95
CA ARG A 65 10.16 24.93 -10.87
C ARG A 65 10.35 23.53 -10.29
N ASP A 66 10.81 23.45 -9.05
CA ASP A 66 11.06 22.17 -8.38
C ASP A 66 9.79 21.34 -8.25
N MET A 67 8.68 21.99 -7.88
CA MET A 67 7.37 21.35 -7.81
C MET A 67 6.94 20.78 -9.17
N VAL A 68 7.02 21.57 -10.24
CA VAL A 68 6.63 21.13 -11.59
C VAL A 68 7.55 20.02 -12.09
N CYS A 69 8.85 20.11 -11.82
CA CYS A 69 9.83 19.06 -12.15
C CYS A 69 9.49 17.74 -11.44
N MET A 70 9.29 17.78 -10.12
CA MET A 70 8.93 16.59 -9.34
C MET A 70 7.61 15.95 -9.83
N LYS A 71 6.58 16.78 -10.10
CA LYS A 71 5.28 16.28 -10.57
C LYS A 71 5.34 15.70 -11.98
N SER A 72 6.08 16.34 -12.88
CA SER A 72 6.24 15.86 -14.26
C SER A 72 7.07 14.59 -14.33
N GLN A 73 8.14 14.47 -13.53
CA GLN A 73 8.92 13.23 -13.42
C GLN A 73 8.07 12.07 -12.88
N ALA A 74 7.28 12.28 -11.83
CA ALA A 74 6.39 11.26 -11.30
C ALA A 74 5.33 10.80 -12.32
N ALA A 75 4.80 11.74 -13.12
CA ALA A 75 3.88 11.42 -14.20
C ALA A 75 4.57 10.61 -15.32
N LEU A 76 5.78 10.98 -15.71
CA LEU A 76 6.58 10.27 -16.71
C LEU A 76 6.89 8.84 -16.29
N GLU A 77 7.32 8.64 -15.04
CA GLU A 77 7.52 7.29 -14.50
C GLU A 77 6.24 6.45 -14.55
N SER A 78 5.09 7.04 -14.23
CA SER A 78 3.80 6.36 -14.31
C SER A 78 3.49 5.93 -15.75
N MET A 79 3.71 6.82 -16.73
CA MET A 79 3.52 6.51 -18.15
C MET A 79 4.45 5.39 -18.63
N ILE A 80 5.74 5.45 -18.28
CA ILE A 80 6.72 4.40 -18.62
C ILE A 80 6.27 3.06 -18.06
N ARG A 81 5.90 3.00 -16.78
CA ARG A 81 5.40 1.78 -16.12
C ARG A 81 4.16 1.22 -16.83
N GLN A 82 3.21 2.08 -17.19
CA GLN A 82 2.01 1.65 -17.93
C GLN A 82 2.33 1.15 -19.33
N TYR A 83 3.20 1.84 -20.06
CA TYR A 83 3.62 1.45 -21.40
C TYR A 83 4.31 0.09 -21.39
N GLN A 84 5.27 -0.11 -20.49
CA GLN A 84 5.97 -1.39 -20.33
C GLN A 84 5.00 -2.53 -19.96
N LYS A 85 4.03 -2.25 -19.08
CA LYS A 85 2.99 -3.22 -18.72
C LYS A 85 2.11 -3.63 -19.90
N LEU A 86 1.77 -2.70 -20.79
CA LEU A 86 0.96 -2.98 -21.98
C LEU A 86 1.76 -3.65 -23.10
N ARG A 87 3.08 -3.40 -23.17
CA ARG A 87 3.96 -3.94 -24.21
C ARG A 87 4.33 -5.41 -23.97
N ILE A 88 4.48 -5.81 -22.72
CA ILE A 88 4.79 -7.20 -22.36
C ILE A 88 3.46 -7.97 -22.28
N PRO A 89 3.20 -8.94 -23.17
CA PRO A 89 2.00 -9.77 -23.06
C PRO A 89 2.02 -10.48 -21.71
N GLN A 90 1.03 -10.18 -20.88
CA GLN A 90 0.89 -10.85 -19.58
C GLN A 90 0.13 -12.15 -19.79
N THR A 91 0.63 -13.23 -19.21
CA THR A 91 -0.12 -14.49 -19.16
C THR A 91 -1.40 -14.30 -18.33
N LEU A 92 -2.41 -15.12 -18.59
CA LEU A 92 -3.65 -15.10 -17.79
C LEU A 92 -3.36 -15.33 -16.30
N ASP A 93 -2.37 -16.16 -15.98
CA ASP A 93 -1.96 -16.46 -14.61
C ASP A 93 -1.29 -15.27 -13.93
N GLU A 94 -0.45 -14.51 -14.62
CA GLU A 94 0.17 -13.29 -14.09
C GLU A 94 -0.89 -12.20 -13.82
N LEU A 95 -1.85 -12.03 -14.73
CA LEU A 95 -2.96 -11.10 -14.56
C LEU A 95 -3.82 -11.47 -13.34
N LYS A 96 -4.14 -12.76 -13.22
CA LYS A 96 -4.86 -13.30 -12.07
C LYS A 96 -4.08 -13.09 -10.78
N GLY A 97 -2.79 -13.42 -10.76
CA GLY A 97 -1.90 -13.23 -9.61
C GLY A 97 -1.81 -11.77 -9.15
N GLN A 98 -1.69 -10.82 -10.09
CA GLN A 98 -1.70 -9.38 -9.78
C GLN A 98 -3.04 -8.93 -9.19
N ARG A 99 -4.14 -9.37 -9.80
CA ARG A 99 -5.49 -9.06 -9.32
C ARG A 99 -5.71 -9.62 -7.92
N ASP A 100 -5.31 -10.86 -7.69
CA ASP A 100 -5.44 -11.52 -6.39
C ASP A 100 -4.58 -10.83 -5.33
N HIS A 101 -3.34 -10.44 -5.67
CA HIS A 101 -2.48 -9.66 -4.78
C HIS A 101 -3.13 -8.33 -4.41
N LYS A 102 -3.62 -7.56 -5.40
CA LYS A 102 -4.32 -6.29 -5.16
C LYS A 102 -5.55 -6.48 -4.29
N ASN A 103 -6.37 -7.49 -4.58
CA ASN A 103 -7.56 -7.83 -3.80
C ASN A 103 -7.20 -8.23 -2.35
N ARG A 104 -6.09 -8.92 -2.12
CA ARG A 104 -5.60 -9.25 -0.77
C ARG A 104 -5.19 -7.98 -0.02
N GLN A 105 -4.43 -7.08 -0.65
CA GLN A 105 -4.03 -5.81 -0.02
C GLN A 105 -5.23 -4.93 0.33
N GLU A 106 -6.20 -4.82 -0.59
CA GLU A 106 -7.43 -4.06 -0.32
C GLU A 106 -8.25 -4.66 0.82
N ARG A 107 -8.30 -5.99 0.92
CA ARG A 107 -8.98 -6.66 2.05
C ARG A 107 -8.29 -6.37 3.38
N LYS A 108 -6.95 -6.40 3.43
CA LYS A 108 -6.18 -6.02 4.61
C LYS A 108 -6.41 -4.56 5.01
N ARG A 109 -6.41 -3.65 4.04
CA ARG A 109 -6.70 -2.22 4.25
C ARG A 109 -8.10 -2.00 4.81
N LYS A 110 -9.12 -2.63 4.22
CA LYS A 110 -10.50 -2.56 4.72
C LYS A 110 -10.64 -3.13 6.13
N LEU A 111 -9.96 -4.23 6.42
CA LEU A 111 -9.97 -4.83 7.76
C LEU A 111 -9.32 -3.90 8.80
N PHE A 112 -8.18 -3.29 8.47
CA PHE A 112 -7.56 -2.26 9.31
C PHE A 112 -8.51 -1.09 9.54
N ASN A 113 -9.05 -0.48 8.48
CA ASN A 113 -9.96 0.66 8.59
C ASN A 113 -11.19 0.34 9.45
N ARG A 114 -11.77 -0.85 9.29
CA ARG A 114 -12.92 -1.29 10.10
C ARG A 114 -12.59 -1.35 11.58
N ARG A 115 -11.45 -1.93 11.94
CA ARG A 115 -10.98 -2.02 13.34
C ARG A 115 -10.66 -0.63 13.88
N TRP A 116 -10.07 0.22 13.04
CA TRP A 116 -9.79 1.62 13.34
C TRP A 116 -11.07 2.41 13.62
N GLU A 117 -12.07 2.33 12.75
CA GLU A 117 -13.38 2.96 12.91
C GLU A 117 -14.10 2.47 14.18
N THR A 118 -13.93 1.19 14.53
CA THR A 118 -14.49 0.63 15.76
C THR A 118 -13.95 1.35 17.01
N THR A 119 -12.72 1.88 16.97
CA THR A 119 -12.15 2.65 18.09
C THR A 119 -12.89 3.96 18.36
N PHE A 120 -13.63 4.50 17.38
CA PHE A 120 -14.43 5.72 17.55
C PHE A 120 -15.83 5.42 18.09
N LEU A 121 -16.32 4.20 17.92
CA LEU A 121 -17.62 3.79 18.43
C LEU A 121 -17.58 3.44 19.91
N TYR A 122 -16.45 2.95 20.40
CA TYR A 122 -16.28 2.51 21.77
C TYR A 122 -15.16 3.31 22.44
N PRO A 123 -15.48 4.26 23.34
CA PRO A 123 -14.48 5.08 24.01
C PRO A 123 -13.40 4.27 24.76
N SER A 124 -13.76 3.09 25.27
CA SER A 124 -12.83 2.16 25.93
C SER A 124 -11.71 1.65 25.01
N LEU A 125 -11.86 1.77 23.69
CA LEU A 125 -10.86 1.39 22.70
C LEU A 125 -9.91 2.51 22.29
N GLU A 126 -10.13 3.75 22.74
CA GLU A 126 -9.34 4.90 22.31
C GLU A 126 -7.84 4.71 22.59
N ARG A 127 -7.50 4.14 23.76
CA ARG A 127 -6.11 3.84 24.15
C ARG A 127 -5.40 2.87 23.19
N HIS A 128 -6.15 2.05 22.47
CA HIS A 128 -5.63 1.04 21.56
C HIS A 128 -5.34 1.59 20.16
N ARG A 129 -5.78 2.82 19.89
CA ARG A 129 -5.65 3.48 18.60
C ARG A 129 -4.17 3.59 18.15
N PRO A 130 -3.22 4.10 18.95
CA PRO A 130 -1.82 4.21 18.51
C PRO A 130 -1.20 2.85 18.13
N LEU A 131 -1.45 1.81 18.93
CA LEU A 131 -0.95 0.45 18.66
C LEU A 131 -1.54 -0.13 17.36
N LEU A 132 -2.79 0.20 17.05
CA LEU A 132 -3.42 -0.25 15.82
C LEU A 132 -2.80 0.47 14.60
N GLU A 133 -2.53 1.77 14.74
CA GLU A 133 -1.86 2.62 13.75
C GLU A 133 -0.46 2.10 13.39
N GLU A 134 0.34 1.78 14.41
CA GLU A 134 1.68 1.18 14.25
C GLU A 134 1.61 -0.15 13.49
N LEU A 135 0.60 -0.97 13.79
CA LEU A 135 0.40 -2.26 13.13
C LEU A 135 0.02 -2.11 11.65
N GLY A 136 -0.83 -1.12 11.36
CA GLY A 136 -1.29 -0.77 10.02
C GLY A 136 -1.98 -1.91 9.24
N PRO A 137 -2.26 -1.70 7.95
CA PRO A 137 -2.79 -2.75 7.07
C PRO A 137 -1.88 -3.97 6.94
N ALA A 138 -0.56 -3.79 7.08
CA ALA A 138 0.42 -4.87 6.92
C ALA A 138 0.31 -5.94 8.02
N GLY A 139 -0.03 -5.54 9.26
CA GLY A 139 -0.26 -6.46 10.37
C GLY A 139 -1.65 -7.10 10.41
N MET A 140 -2.49 -6.84 9.41
CA MET A 140 -3.77 -7.52 9.24
C MET A 140 -3.59 -8.91 8.64
N SER A 141 -4.43 -9.86 9.09
CA SER A 141 -4.50 -11.19 8.49
C SER A 141 -5.10 -11.11 7.09
N SER A 142 -4.61 -11.98 6.20
CA SER A 142 -5.25 -12.18 4.90
C SER A 142 -6.40 -13.16 5.09
N ASP A 143 -7.40 -13.09 4.22
CA ASP A 143 -8.37 -14.17 4.08
C ASP A 143 -8.07 -14.88 2.76
N GLU A 144 -8.16 -16.20 2.71
CA GLU A 144 -8.30 -16.91 1.44
C GLU A 144 -9.74 -17.39 1.28
N GLU A 145 -10.28 -17.23 0.08
CA GLU A 145 -11.61 -17.76 -0.22
C GLU A 145 -11.45 -19.27 -0.43
N GLU A 146 -12.03 -20.06 0.47
CA GLU A 146 -12.15 -21.51 0.30
C GLU A 146 -13.60 -21.79 -0.10
N SER A 147 -13.82 -22.13 -1.36
CA SER A 147 -15.15 -22.49 -1.86
C SER A 147 -15.49 -23.89 -1.36
N VAL A 148 -16.30 -23.98 -0.30
CA VAL A 148 -16.86 -25.25 0.16
C VAL A 148 -18.31 -25.31 -0.30
N GLY A 149 -18.53 -25.90 -1.47
CA GLY A 149 -19.86 -26.03 -2.08
C GLY A 149 -20.48 -24.68 -2.47
N LEU A 150 -21.75 -24.46 -2.08
CA LEU A 150 -22.51 -23.24 -2.38
C LEU A 150 -22.22 -22.06 -1.43
N SER A 151 -21.45 -22.28 -0.37
CA SER A 151 -21.10 -21.26 0.63
C SER A 151 -19.65 -20.85 0.53
N ARG A 152 -19.38 -19.54 0.53
CA ARG A 152 -18.02 -19.00 0.56
C ARG A 152 -17.56 -18.92 2.01
N LYS A 153 -16.59 -19.77 2.37
CA LYS A 153 -15.89 -19.68 3.65
C LYS A 153 -14.59 -18.91 3.47
N TYR A 154 -14.23 -18.13 4.48
CA TYR A 154 -13.05 -17.30 4.49
C TYR A 154 -12.13 -17.77 5.61
N GLY A 155 -11.10 -18.54 5.24
CA GLY A 155 -10.09 -19.00 6.18
C GLY A 155 -9.12 -17.86 6.50
N VAL A 156 -8.97 -17.52 7.78
CA VAL A 156 -8.04 -16.49 8.22
C VAL A 156 -6.62 -17.02 8.14
N ILE A 157 -5.80 -16.41 7.30
CA ILE A 157 -4.36 -16.67 7.24
C ILE A 157 -3.63 -15.65 8.11
N GLU A 158 -3.04 -16.15 9.19
CA GLU A 158 -2.33 -15.33 10.15
C GLU A 158 -0.87 -15.08 9.72
N PRO A 159 -0.32 -13.87 9.93
CA PRO A 159 1.10 -13.63 9.68
C PRO A 159 1.97 -14.46 10.64
N ALA A 160 2.95 -15.19 10.11
CA ALA A 160 3.87 -16.02 10.92
C ALA A 160 4.60 -15.23 12.02
N TRP A 161 4.87 -13.96 11.76
CA TRP A 161 5.58 -13.09 12.68
C TRP A 161 4.74 -12.59 13.85
N ARG A 162 3.40 -12.62 13.76
CA ARG A 162 2.52 -11.95 14.72
C ARG A 162 2.22 -12.88 15.89
N SER A 163 2.25 -12.35 17.11
CA SER A 163 1.93 -13.13 18.32
C SER A 163 0.43 -13.45 18.42
N GLU A 164 0.10 -14.56 19.08
CA GLU A 164 -1.29 -14.92 19.39
C GLU A 164 -1.97 -13.88 20.29
N LEU A 165 -1.18 -13.20 21.13
CA LEU A 165 -1.62 -12.08 21.96
C LEU A 165 -2.24 -10.97 21.09
N VAL A 166 -1.54 -10.55 20.03
CA VAL A 166 -2.04 -9.53 19.10
C VAL A 166 -3.23 -10.07 18.29
N THR A 167 -3.20 -11.34 17.87
CA THR A 167 -4.34 -11.98 17.21
C THR A 167 -5.60 -11.90 18.07
N SER A 168 -5.52 -12.30 19.33
CA SER A 168 -6.62 -12.27 20.29
C SER A 168 -7.11 -10.85 20.54
N TRP A 169 -6.19 -9.90 20.73
CA TRP A 169 -6.51 -8.48 20.87
C TRP A 169 -7.28 -7.93 19.67
N LEU A 170 -6.89 -8.29 18.44
CA LEU A 170 -7.56 -7.84 17.21
C LEU A 170 -8.95 -8.46 17.01
N ARG A 171 -9.20 -9.68 17.52
CA ARG A 171 -10.51 -10.36 17.40
C ARG A 171 -11.61 -9.64 18.19
N ILE A 172 -11.28 -8.94 19.27
CA ILE A 172 -12.26 -8.15 20.02
C ILE A 172 -12.81 -6.99 19.19
N PHE A 173 -11.97 -6.30 18.40
CA PHE A 173 -12.46 -5.27 17.46
C PHE A 173 -13.43 -5.86 16.43
N ASP A 174 -13.14 -7.07 15.94
CA ASP A 174 -14.01 -7.74 14.98
C ASP A 174 -15.37 -8.10 15.60
N ALA A 175 -15.38 -8.56 16.86
CA ALA A 175 -16.60 -8.85 17.60
C ALA A 175 -17.42 -7.58 17.85
N LEU A 176 -16.79 -6.52 18.36
CA LEU A 176 -17.45 -5.23 18.64
C LEU A 176 -18.01 -4.59 17.36
N HIS A 177 -17.25 -4.61 16.26
CA HIS A 177 -17.76 -4.15 14.98
C HIS A 177 -19.02 -4.91 14.54
N TRP A 178 -19.02 -6.23 14.72
CA TRP A 178 -20.15 -7.08 14.36
C TRP A 178 -21.38 -6.81 15.25
N HIS A 179 -21.17 -6.58 16.56
CA HIS A 179 -22.21 -6.16 17.49
C HIS A 179 -22.80 -4.81 17.12
N ALA A 180 -21.96 -3.78 16.91
CA ALA A 180 -22.40 -2.45 16.47
C ALA A 180 -23.21 -2.54 15.16
N ARG A 181 -22.79 -3.41 14.25
CA ARG A 181 -23.51 -3.61 12.99
C ARG A 181 -24.89 -4.26 13.21
N ARG A 182 -25.02 -5.26 14.07
CA ARG A 182 -26.33 -5.87 14.35
C ARG A 182 -27.25 -5.00 15.21
N GLY A 183 -26.68 -4.23 16.13
CA GLY A 183 -27.41 -3.41 17.09
C GLY A 183 -27.80 -2.01 16.61
N GLY A 184 -27.58 -1.68 15.33
CA GLY A 184 -27.96 -0.37 14.77
C GLY A 184 -26.97 0.77 15.02
N GLY A 185 -25.80 0.51 15.60
CA GLY A 185 -24.77 1.52 15.91
C GLY A 185 -24.13 2.21 14.70
N TYR A 186 -24.40 1.72 13.48
CA TYR A 186 -23.90 2.28 12.21
C TYR A 186 -24.99 2.94 11.33
N GLY A 187 -26.23 3.09 11.80
CA GLY A 187 -27.33 3.67 10.99
C GLY A 187 -27.85 2.72 9.88
N ASP A 188 -28.40 3.28 8.79
CA ASP A 188 -29.03 2.54 7.67
C ASP A 188 -28.09 1.46 7.08
N GLN A 189 -28.46 0.20 7.29
CA GLN A 189 -27.65 -1.01 7.05
C GLN A 189 -27.65 -1.45 5.58
N ARG A 190 -27.42 -0.54 4.63
CA ARG A 190 -27.34 -0.92 3.22
C ARG A 190 -26.04 -1.69 2.92
N GLY A 191 -26.17 -2.92 2.42
CA GLY A 191 -25.06 -3.72 1.89
C GLY A 191 -24.91 -5.11 2.52
N SER A 192 -24.00 -5.93 1.97
CA SER A 192 -23.78 -7.31 2.41
C SER A 192 -23.25 -7.39 3.83
N THR A 193 -23.77 -8.35 4.61
CA THR A 193 -23.31 -8.66 5.98
C THR A 193 -21.80 -8.88 6.05
N PRO A 194 -21.14 -8.65 7.21
CA PRO A 194 -19.72 -8.90 7.34
C PRO A 194 -19.45 -10.37 7.01
N ARG A 195 -18.38 -10.63 6.26
CA ARG A 195 -17.95 -12.00 5.98
C ARG A 195 -17.68 -12.71 7.30
N MET A 196 -18.24 -13.91 7.44
CA MET A 196 -17.89 -14.81 8.54
C MET A 196 -16.49 -15.34 8.25
N ARG A 197 -15.56 -15.06 9.16
CA ARG A 197 -14.16 -15.47 9.07
C ARG A 197 -13.95 -16.63 10.02
N GLU A 198 -13.52 -17.77 9.51
CA GLU A 198 -13.24 -18.95 10.32
C GLU A 198 -11.74 -19.00 10.63
N SER A 199 -11.40 -19.37 11.87
CA SER A 199 -10.01 -19.66 12.23
C SER A 199 -9.50 -20.77 11.32
N SER A 200 -8.31 -20.58 10.76
CA SER A 200 -7.64 -21.62 10.00
C SER A 200 -6.24 -21.82 10.55
N ASP A 201 -5.73 -23.04 10.45
CA ASP A 201 -4.36 -23.37 10.85
C ASP A 201 -3.32 -22.88 9.81
N LYS A 202 -3.76 -22.14 8.79
CA LYS A 202 -2.91 -21.64 7.72
C LYS A 202 -2.13 -20.43 8.22
N ILE A 203 -0.82 -20.59 8.30
CA ILE A 203 0.12 -19.50 8.55
C ILE A 203 0.66 -18.96 7.22
N SER A 204 0.78 -17.65 7.10
CA SER A 204 1.31 -17.00 5.90
C SER A 204 2.81 -17.23 5.76
N ASN A 205 3.23 -17.78 4.62
CA ASN A 205 4.64 -17.91 4.22
C ASN A 205 5.30 -16.60 3.74
N SER A 206 4.59 -15.47 3.79
CA SER A 206 5.16 -14.16 3.44
C SER A 206 6.27 -13.76 4.41
N GLY A 207 7.47 -13.51 3.88
CA GLY A 207 8.57 -12.90 4.64
C GLY A 207 8.38 -11.42 5.01
N ARG A 208 7.28 -10.79 4.58
CA ARG A 208 6.93 -9.42 4.99
C ARG A 208 6.47 -9.38 6.45
N PHE A 209 7.07 -8.48 7.22
CA PHE A 209 6.69 -8.16 8.59
C PHE A 209 6.64 -6.65 8.81
N VAL A 210 6.07 -6.22 9.94
CA VAL A 210 6.10 -4.82 10.37
C VAL A 210 7.22 -4.68 11.40
N SER A 211 8.21 -3.85 11.10
CA SER A 211 9.33 -3.57 12.02
C SER A 211 8.91 -2.57 13.11
N ARG A 212 9.69 -2.48 14.19
CA ARG A 212 9.54 -1.48 15.27
C ARG A 212 8.30 -1.59 16.14
N LEU A 213 7.56 -2.69 16.04
CA LEU A 213 6.51 -3.01 17.00
C LEU A 213 7.10 -3.41 18.36
N PRO A 214 6.29 -3.32 19.44
CA PRO A 214 6.59 -3.91 20.73
C PRO A 214 7.05 -5.37 20.64
N ARG A 215 8.02 -5.78 21.46
CA ARG A 215 8.57 -7.15 21.40
C ARG A 215 7.51 -8.25 21.52
N ASN A 216 6.50 -8.05 22.37
CA ASN A 216 5.40 -8.98 22.56
C ASN A 216 4.36 -8.98 21.43
N ALA A 217 4.51 -8.12 20.43
CA ALA A 217 3.73 -8.17 19.19
C ALA A 217 4.19 -9.29 18.25
N TYR A 218 5.43 -9.77 18.43
CA TYR A 218 6.02 -10.81 17.60
C TYR A 218 5.85 -12.18 18.21
N ASN A 219 5.64 -13.19 17.37
CA ASN A 219 5.77 -14.58 17.74
C ASN A 219 7.23 -14.87 18.15
N GLU A 220 7.44 -15.43 19.34
CA GLU A 220 8.78 -15.61 19.90
C GLU A 220 9.66 -16.54 19.05
N MET A 221 9.09 -17.65 18.57
CA MET A 221 9.80 -18.60 17.71
C MET A 221 10.22 -17.94 16.40
N TRP A 222 9.31 -17.16 15.80
CA TRP A 222 9.61 -16.41 14.58
C TRP A 222 10.69 -15.35 14.83
N LEU A 223 10.59 -14.57 15.90
CA LEU A 223 11.54 -13.50 16.22
C LEU A 223 12.96 -14.07 16.46
N ASN A 224 13.05 -15.18 17.19
CA ASN A 224 14.32 -15.87 17.46
C ASN A 224 14.94 -16.48 16.20
N SER A 225 14.13 -16.79 15.17
CA SER A 225 14.62 -17.29 13.89
C SER A 225 15.17 -16.19 12.96
N GLN A 226 14.97 -14.90 13.29
CA GLN A 226 15.45 -13.80 12.46
C GLN A 226 16.93 -13.52 12.71
N SER A 227 17.72 -13.48 11.64
CA SER A 227 19.12 -13.04 11.71
C SER A 227 19.19 -11.55 12.05
N HIS A 228 19.99 -11.20 13.07
CA HIS A 228 20.17 -9.83 13.55
C HIS A 228 18.83 -9.11 13.84
N ALA A 229 17.93 -9.77 14.58
CA ALA A 229 16.59 -9.24 14.89
C ALA A 229 16.58 -7.81 15.45
N GLU A 230 17.57 -7.45 16.28
CA GLU A 230 17.71 -6.09 16.82
C GLU A 230 17.94 -5.02 15.73
N ASN A 231 18.58 -5.38 14.61
CA ASN A 231 18.84 -4.47 13.50
C ASN A 231 17.72 -4.50 12.45
N THR A 232 17.15 -5.67 12.19
CA THR A 232 16.18 -5.89 11.10
C THR A 232 14.74 -5.66 11.57
N VAL A 233 14.36 -6.24 12.70
CA VAL A 233 13.02 -6.14 13.28
C VAL A 233 12.92 -4.93 14.20
N GLN A 234 13.99 -4.61 14.95
CA GLN A 234 14.07 -3.50 15.90
C GLN A 234 12.93 -3.53 16.93
N PRO A 235 12.74 -4.63 17.69
CA PRO A 235 11.62 -4.75 18.61
C PRO A 235 11.67 -3.70 19.72
N GLY A 236 10.56 -2.99 19.92
CA GLY A 236 10.40 -2.00 20.99
C GLY A 236 10.09 -2.63 22.35
N PRO A 237 9.94 -1.81 23.41
CA PRO A 237 9.51 -2.29 24.71
C PRO A 237 8.11 -2.94 24.63
N PRO A 238 7.78 -3.94 25.48
CA PRO A 238 6.47 -4.59 25.48
C PRO A 238 5.31 -3.61 25.69
N ALA A 239 4.21 -3.83 24.96
CA ALA A 239 3.00 -3.02 25.05
C ALA A 239 1.81 -3.80 25.63
N GLN A 240 0.73 -3.08 25.94
CA GLN A 240 -0.48 -3.64 26.54
C GLN A 240 -1.51 -4.04 25.47
N TYR A 241 -1.51 -5.31 25.07
CA TYR A 241 -2.47 -5.90 24.14
C TYR A 241 -3.61 -6.62 24.86
N PHE A 242 -4.32 -5.93 25.75
CA PHE A 242 -5.49 -6.47 26.43
C PHE A 242 -6.61 -5.42 26.50
N HIS A 243 -7.84 -5.89 26.48
CA HIS A 243 -9.03 -5.06 26.65
C HIS A 243 -9.45 -5.09 28.12
N ASP A 244 -9.91 -3.97 28.67
CA ASP A 244 -10.44 -3.95 30.03
C ASP A 244 -11.79 -4.69 30.06
N ARG A 245 -12.18 -5.24 31.22
CA ARG A 245 -13.49 -5.92 31.36
C ARG A 245 -14.68 -5.03 30.94
N ARG A 246 -14.56 -3.72 31.13
CA ARG A 246 -15.56 -2.70 30.73
C ARG A 246 -15.69 -2.52 29.21
N THR A 247 -14.82 -3.13 28.40
CA THR A 247 -14.86 -3.03 26.94
C THR A 247 -15.90 -3.99 26.33
N LEU A 248 -16.39 -4.96 27.09
CA LEU A 248 -17.33 -6.00 26.63
C LEU A 248 -18.74 -5.87 27.23
N GLU A 249 -18.95 -4.89 28.12
CA GLU A 249 -20.26 -4.49 28.68
C GLU A 249 -20.91 -3.42 27.79
#